data_AF-A0A936QYJ6-F1
#
_entry.id   AF-A0A936QYJ6-F1
#
_cell.length_a   1.000
_cell.length_b   1.000
_cell.length_c   1.000
_cell.angle_alpha   90.00
_cell.angle_beta   90.00
_cell.angle_gamma   90.00
#
_symmetry.space_group_name_H-M   'P 1'
#
loop_
_entity.id
_entity.type
_entity.pdbx_description
1 polymer ?
#
loop_
_entity_poly.entity_id
_entity_poly.type
_entity_poly.pdbx_seq_one_letter_code
_entity_poly.pdbx_strand_id
1 'polypeptide(L)'
;MGFVCKEIAALYRGLGDTDGSLRYMHRALAYGMNPKVRARGMSVMTKCYLELGDLDSALYCAQQADIIKRPGEDPYGYSSYQGNLGAVYAARHEPDLAETYFKRAVAVADSFHLPQPLITAAAGY
;
A
#
# COMPACT_ATOMS: atom_id res chain seq x y z
N MET A 1 -4.34 -13.60 16.23
CA MET A 1 -3.94 -14.47 15.11
C MET A 1 -3.68 -13.71 13.80
N GLY A 2 -4.57 -12.83 13.34
CA GLY A 2 -4.33 -12.03 12.12
C GLY A 2 -3.01 -11.23 12.11
N PHE A 3 -2.63 -10.59 13.22
CA PHE A 3 -1.37 -9.80 13.28
C PHE A 3 -0.12 -10.63 12.96
N VAL A 4 -0.05 -11.87 13.44
CA VAL A 4 1.09 -12.77 13.22
C VAL A 4 1.18 -13.16 11.73
N CYS A 5 0.06 -13.47 11.09
CA CYS A 5 0.02 -13.75 9.65
C CYS A 5 0.48 -12.55 8.80
N LYS A 6 0.21 -11.32 9.24
CA LYS A 6 0.71 -10.10 8.58
C LYS A 6 2.24 -9.96 8.69
N GLU A 7 2.81 -10.20 9.86
CA GLU A 7 4.27 -10.17 10.05
C GLU A 7 4.95 -11.24 9.20
N ILE A 8 4.37 -12.44 9.13
CA ILE A 8 4.84 -13.51 8.26
C ILE A 8 4.76 -13.08 6.78
N ALA A 9 3.64 -12.51 6.34
CA ALA A 9 3.52 -12.04 4.96
C ALA A 9 4.56 -10.97 4.59
N ALA A 10 4.88 -10.05 5.52
CA ALA A 10 5.93 -9.06 5.32
C ALA A 10 7.33 -9.70 5.22
N LEU A 11 7.60 -10.72 6.03
CA LEU A 11 8.85 -11.48 5.99
C LEU A 11 9.02 -12.23 4.66
N TYR A 12 7.98 -12.91 4.19
CA TYR A 12 7.98 -13.62 2.91
C TYR A 12 8.20 -12.68 1.72
N ARG A 13 7.61 -11.47 1.74
CA ARG A 13 7.91 -10.45 0.74
C ARG A 13 9.37 -10.01 0.78
N GLY A 14 9.95 -9.84 1.97
CA GLY A 14 11.37 -9.53 2.12
C GLY A 14 12.31 -10.62 1.58
N LEU A 15 11.82 -11.86 1.51
CA LEU A 15 12.51 -13.01 0.91
C LEU A 15 12.25 -13.16 -0.60
N GLY A 16 11.42 -12.29 -1.20
CA GLY A 16 11.04 -12.37 -2.61
C GLY A 16 9.93 -13.38 -2.91
N ASP A 17 9.35 -14.03 -1.90
CA ASP A 17 8.24 -14.98 -2.06
C ASP A 17 6.90 -14.24 -1.96
N THR A 18 6.46 -13.73 -3.11
CA THR A 18 5.20 -12.99 -3.26
C THR A 18 3.97 -13.89 -3.10
N ASP A 19 4.00 -15.15 -3.58
CA ASP A 19 2.89 -16.10 -3.43
C ASP A 19 2.68 -16.47 -1.96
N GLY A 20 3.77 -16.76 -1.23
CA GLY A 20 3.75 -16.98 0.20
C GLY A 20 3.18 -15.78 0.95
N SER A 21 3.62 -14.56 0.59
CA SER A 21 3.10 -13.32 1.17
C SER A 21 1.58 -13.21 1.02
N LEU A 22 1.06 -13.36 -0.20
CA LEU A 22 -0.38 -13.29 -0.50
C LEU A 22 -1.19 -14.35 0.25
N ARG A 23 -0.72 -15.60 0.29
CA ARG A 23 -1.39 -16.69 1.04
C ARG A 23 -1.57 -16.37 2.51
N TYR A 24 -0.50 -15.89 3.16
CA TYR A 24 -0.58 -15.52 4.58
C TYR A 24 -1.43 -14.28 4.80
N MET A 25 -1.40 -13.32 3.87
CA MET A 25 -2.22 -12.10 3.96
C MET A 25 -3.71 -12.41 3.81
N HIS A 26 -4.11 -13.30 2.90
CA HIS A 26 -5.49 -13.78 2.77
C HIS A 26 -5.99 -14.49 4.04
N ARG A 27 -5.15 -15.36 4.64
CA ARG A 27 -5.47 -15.98 5.94
C ARG A 27 -5.63 -14.93 7.02
N ALA A 28 -4.76 -13.93 7.04
CA ALA A 28 -4.82 -12.84 8.00
C ALA A 28 -6.15 -12.05 7.91
N LEU A 29 -6.62 -11.80 6.69
CA LEU A 29 -7.91 -11.15 6.43
C LEU A 29 -9.10 -12.02 6.88
N ALA A 30 -9.05 -13.32 6.65
CA ALA A 30 -10.08 -14.28 7.06
C ALA A 30 -10.26 -14.35 8.59
N TYR A 31 -9.20 -14.09 9.36
CA TYR A 31 -9.26 -14.07 10.83
C TYR A 31 -9.95 -12.82 11.41
N GLY A 32 -10.46 -11.90 10.58
CA GLY A 32 -11.17 -10.71 11.05
C GLY A 32 -10.20 -9.69 11.66
N MET A 33 -9.57 -8.89 10.80
CA MET A 33 -8.68 -7.83 11.23
C MET A 33 -9.43 -6.54 11.55
N ASN A 34 -8.94 -5.84 12.57
CA ASN A 34 -9.32 -4.45 12.84
C ASN A 34 -9.09 -3.60 11.57
N PRO A 35 -9.96 -2.62 11.22
CA PRO A 35 -9.89 -1.91 9.94
C PRO A 35 -8.51 -1.30 9.64
N LYS A 36 -7.83 -0.74 10.63
CA LYS A 36 -6.46 -0.21 10.47
C LYS A 36 -5.44 -1.28 10.10
N VAL A 37 -5.52 -2.48 10.70
CA VAL A 37 -4.64 -3.61 10.38
C VAL A 37 -4.97 -4.18 9.00
N ARG A 38 -6.26 -4.20 8.65
CA ARG A 38 -6.75 -4.61 7.33
C ARG A 38 -6.21 -3.70 6.22
N ALA A 39 -6.27 -2.38 6.40
CA ALA A 39 -5.72 -1.40 5.45
C ALA A 39 -4.23 -1.63 5.20
N ARG A 40 -3.47 -1.85 6.28
CA ARG A 40 -2.04 -2.12 6.21
C ARG A 40 -1.74 -3.45 5.50
N GLY A 41 -2.56 -4.47 5.71
CA GLY A 41 -2.52 -5.73 4.98
C GLY A 41 -2.77 -5.55 3.49
N MET A 42 -3.81 -4.79 3.12
CA MET A 42 -4.12 -4.48 1.72
C MET A 42 -2.96 -3.74 1.02
N SER A 43 -2.29 -2.81 1.72
CA SER A 43 -1.08 -2.14 1.21
C SER A 43 0.08 -3.11 0.92
N VAL A 44 0.23 -4.17 1.71
CA VAL A 44 1.22 -5.24 1.44
C VAL A 44 0.81 -6.03 0.19
N MET A 45 -0.47 -6.39 0.06
CA MET A 45 -0.99 -7.14 -1.09
C MET A 45 -0.87 -6.33 -2.38
N THR A 46 -1.15 -5.02 -2.36
CA THR A 46 -0.93 -4.12 -3.51
C THR A 46 0.49 -4.22 -4.05
N LYS A 47 1.50 -4.19 -3.17
CA LYS A 47 2.91 -4.29 -3.58
C LYS A 47 3.22 -5.67 -4.16
N CYS A 48 2.74 -6.74 -3.55
CA CYS A 48 2.93 -8.09 -4.08
C CYS A 48 2.29 -8.26 -5.46
N TYR A 49 1.08 -7.72 -5.67
CA TYR A 49 0.42 -7.77 -6.98
C TYR A 49 1.13 -6.89 -8.02
N LEU A 50 1.71 -5.75 -7.63
CA LEU A 50 2.58 -4.96 -8.51
C LEU A 50 3.83 -5.72 -8.93
N GLU A 51 4.50 -6.40 -8.00
CA GLU A 51 5.68 -7.25 -8.27
C GLU A 51 5.33 -8.43 -9.19
N LEU A 52 4.10 -8.95 -9.10
CA LEU A 52 3.59 -10.01 -9.96
C LEU A 52 3.08 -9.51 -11.33
N GLY A 53 2.93 -8.19 -11.52
CA GLY A 53 2.34 -7.60 -12.71
C GLY A 53 0.81 -7.73 -12.82
N ASP A 54 0.12 -8.20 -11.77
CA ASP A 54 -1.34 -8.27 -11.72
C ASP A 54 -1.92 -6.92 -11.26
N LEU A 55 -2.06 -6.02 -12.23
CA LEU A 55 -2.44 -4.63 -11.98
C LEU A 55 -3.91 -4.46 -11.55
N ASP A 56 -4.79 -5.37 -11.94
CA ASP A 56 -6.21 -5.33 -11.56
C ASP A 56 -6.38 -5.71 -10.09
N SER A 57 -5.72 -6.78 -9.65
CA SER A 57 -5.69 -7.16 -8.23
C SER A 57 -4.96 -6.11 -7.37
N ALA A 58 -3.90 -5.51 -7.90
CA ALA A 58 -3.18 -4.43 -7.22
C ALA A 58 -4.08 -3.21 -6.99
N LEU A 59 -4.85 -2.80 -8.01
CA LEU A 59 -5.78 -1.68 -7.93
C LEU A 59 -6.90 -1.95 -6.94
N TYR A 60 -7.50 -3.14 -6.99
CA TYR A 60 -8.54 -3.55 -6.05
C TYR A 60 -8.02 -3.48 -4.60
N CYS A 61 -6.83 -4.02 -4.34
CA CYS A 61 -6.23 -3.96 -3.01
C CYS A 61 -5.90 -2.52 -2.59
N ALA A 62 -5.39 -1.70 -3.51
CA ALA A 62 -5.04 -0.31 -3.22
C ALA A 62 -6.28 0.52 -2.84
N GLN A 63 -7.40 0.32 -3.54
CA GLN A 63 -8.68 0.97 -3.23
C GLN A 63 -9.26 0.50 -1.90
N GLN A 64 -9.14 -0.78 -1.57
CA GLN A 64 -9.57 -1.33 -0.27
C GLN A 64 -8.69 -0.86 0.90
N ALA A 65 -7.47 -0.41 0.63
CA ALA A 65 -6.55 0.13 1.62
C ALA A 65 -6.87 1.60 2.01
N ASP A 66 -7.71 2.30 1.24
CA ASP A 66 -8.10 3.71 1.45
C ASP A 66 -9.10 3.90 2.59
N ILE A 67 -8.75 3.36 3.76
CA ILE A 67 -9.57 3.42 4.97
C ILE A 67 -9.31 4.73 5.73
N ILE A 68 -8.15 5.36 5.50
CA ILE A 68 -7.76 6.62 6.14
C ILE A 68 -8.21 7.76 5.24
N LYS A 69 -9.42 8.26 5.50
CA LYS A 69 -10.02 9.34 4.70
C LYS A 69 -9.44 10.72 4.98
N ARG A 70 -8.72 10.87 6.11
CA ARG A 70 -8.21 12.15 6.58
C ARG A 70 -6.72 12.03 6.91
N PRO A 71 -5.87 12.88 6.32
CA PRO A 71 -4.43 12.84 6.59
C PRO A 71 -4.10 13.13 8.05
N GLY A 72 -4.95 13.85 8.80
CA GLY A 72 -4.72 14.17 10.21
C GLY A 72 -4.89 13.00 11.20
N GLU A 73 -5.47 11.87 10.81
CA GLU A 73 -5.64 10.70 11.70
C GLU A 73 -4.41 9.78 11.72
N ASP A 74 -3.74 9.65 10.58
CA ASP A 74 -2.51 8.89 10.39
C ASP A 74 -1.82 9.40 9.10
N PRO A 75 -1.00 10.45 9.21
CA PRO A 75 -0.35 11.06 8.05
C PRO A 75 0.54 10.08 7.28
N TYR A 76 1.24 9.22 8.02
CA TYR A 76 2.12 8.20 7.45
C TYR A 76 1.33 7.15 6.67
N GLY A 77 0.26 6.63 7.27
CA GLY A 77 -0.65 5.71 6.61
C GLY A 77 -1.23 6.33 5.34
N TYR A 78 -1.82 7.52 5.46
CA TYR A 78 -2.41 8.25 4.33
C TYR A 78 -1.43 8.44 3.17
N SER A 79 -0.23 8.98 3.45
CA SER A 79 0.81 9.19 2.43
C SER A 79 1.20 7.88 1.75
N SER A 80 1.41 6.81 2.53
CA SER A 80 1.76 5.50 1.97
C SER A 80 0.66 4.89 1.11
N TYR A 81 -0.62 5.08 1.45
CA TYR A 81 -1.73 4.58 0.62
C TYR A 81 -1.84 5.34 -0.70
N GLN A 82 -1.73 6.68 -0.67
CA GLN A 82 -1.76 7.49 -1.87
C GLN A 82 -0.57 7.19 -2.78
N GLY A 83 0.62 6.96 -2.23
CA GLY A 83 1.80 6.54 -3.00
C GLY A 83 1.61 5.17 -3.66
N ASN A 84 1.00 4.20 -2.96
CA ASN A 84 0.69 2.90 -3.56
C ASN A 84 -0.33 3.01 -4.69
N LEU A 85 -1.37 3.84 -4.55
CA LEU A 85 -2.33 4.10 -5.64
C LEU A 85 -1.63 4.72 -6.85
N GLY A 86 -0.78 5.72 -6.62
CA GLY A 86 0.05 6.30 -7.68
C GLY A 86 0.88 5.25 -8.39
N ALA A 87 1.49 4.33 -7.64
CA ALA A 87 2.32 3.25 -8.19
C ALA A 87 1.52 2.29 -9.08
N VAL A 88 0.29 1.97 -8.68
CA VAL A 88 -0.61 1.15 -9.49
C VAL A 88 -1.01 1.85 -10.77
N TYR A 89 -1.39 3.12 -10.70
CA TYR A 89 -1.77 3.88 -11.91
C TYR A 89 -0.58 4.07 -12.85
N ALA A 90 0.63 4.30 -12.32
CA ALA A 90 1.84 4.37 -13.14
C ALA A 90 2.11 3.04 -13.86
N ALA A 91 1.99 1.92 -13.15
CA ALA A 91 2.17 0.59 -13.74
C ALA A 91 1.09 0.25 -14.78
N ARG A 92 -0.11 0.84 -14.68
CA ARG A 92 -1.20 0.73 -15.66
C ARG A 92 -1.05 1.65 -16.88
N HIS A 93 0.05 2.40 -17.00
CA HIS A 93 0.23 3.43 -18.03
C HIS A 93 -0.82 4.56 -17.97
N GLU A 94 -1.28 4.91 -16.76
CA GLU A 94 -2.20 6.02 -16.48
C GLU A 94 -1.46 7.15 -15.72
N PRO A 95 -0.52 7.86 -16.37
CA PRO A 95 0.40 8.79 -15.69
C PRO A 95 -0.31 10.00 -15.06
N ASP A 96 -1.39 10.49 -15.66
CA ASP A 96 -2.14 11.65 -15.15
C ASP A 96 -2.75 11.36 -13.75
N LEU A 97 -3.27 10.15 -13.59
CA LEU A 97 -3.80 9.69 -12.32
C LEU A 97 -2.67 9.39 -11.35
N ALA A 98 -1.60 8.73 -11.80
CA ALA A 98 -0.43 8.45 -10.99
C ALA A 98 0.15 9.72 -10.36
N GLU A 99 0.39 10.75 -11.17
CA GLU A 99 0.90 12.05 -10.73
C GLU A 99 -0.02 12.69 -9.69
N THR A 100 -1.34 12.64 -9.91
CA THR A 100 -2.34 13.17 -8.96
C THR A 100 -2.22 12.50 -7.58
N TYR A 101 -2.11 11.17 -7.55
CA TYR A 101 -1.98 10.42 -6.30
C TYR A 101 -0.61 10.61 -5.63
N PHE A 102 0.48 10.69 -6.41
CA PHE A 102 1.80 11.01 -5.86
C PHE A 102 1.86 12.41 -5.27
N LYS A 103 1.31 13.42 -5.96
CA LYS A 103 1.23 14.79 -5.43
C LYS A 103 0.48 14.84 -4.10
N ARG A 104 -0.61 14.08 -3.95
CA ARG A 104 -1.33 13.96 -2.67
C ARG A 104 -0.46 13.30 -1.58
N ALA A 105 0.29 12.26 -1.92
CA ALA A 105 1.19 11.59 -1.00
C ALA A 105 2.29 12.52 -0.49
N VAL A 106 2.91 13.28 -1.40
CA VAL A 106 3.97 14.27 -1.11
C VAL A 106 3.43 15.44 -0.32
N ALA A 107 2.29 16.01 -0.70
CA ALA A 107 1.69 17.14 0.01
C ALA A 107 1.42 16.82 1.49
N VAL A 108 0.99 15.59 1.79
CA VAL A 108 0.82 15.12 3.17
C VAL A 108 2.16 14.86 3.85
N ALA A 109 3.14 14.30 3.15
CA ALA A 109 4.48 14.11 3.69
C ALA A 109 5.12 15.45 4.10
N ASP A 110 5.03 16.47 3.25
CA ASP A 110 5.55 17.80 3.51
C ASP A 110 4.79 18.50 4.64
N SER A 111 3.45 18.43 4.63
CA SER A 111 2.59 19.07 5.65
C SER A 111 2.82 18.51 7.05
N PHE A 112 3.19 17.23 7.17
CA PHE A 112 3.40 16.55 8.45
C PHE A 112 4.88 16.23 8.75
N HIS A 113 5.81 16.79 7.96
CA HIS A 113 7.26 16.56 8.09
C HIS A 113 7.65 15.08 8.19
N LEU A 114 7.02 14.23 7.37
CA LEU A 114 7.28 12.80 7.34
C LEU A 114 8.65 12.48 6.71
N PRO A 115 9.29 11.36 7.09
CA PRO A 115 10.63 11.02 6.63
C PRO A 115 10.72 10.81 5.12
N GLN A 116 11.83 11.28 4.53
CA GLN A 116 12.18 11.28 3.10
C GLN A 116 11.94 10.00 2.27
N PRO A 117 12.06 8.75 2.78
CA PRO A 117 11.75 7.56 1.97
C PRO A 117 10.34 7.53 1.36
N LEU A 118 9.39 8.26 1.94
CA LEU A 118 8.05 8.42 1.34
C LEU A 118 8.04 9.43 0.19
N ILE A 119 8.85 10.47 0.28
CA ILE A 119 8.99 11.52 -0.74
C ILE A 119 9.73 10.96 -1.96
N THR A 120 10.80 10.18 -1.77
CA THR A 120 11.56 9.58 -2.88
C THR A 120 10.80 8.46 -3.59
N ALA A 121 10.00 7.67 -2.87
CA ALA A 121 9.14 6.66 -3.49
C ALA A 121 8.05 7.28 -4.39
N ALA A 122 7.63 8.51 -4.11
CA ALA A 122 6.68 9.26 -4.92
C ALA A 122 7.35 10.10 -6.03
N ALA A 123 8.59 10.54 -5.82
CA ALA A 123 9.36 11.36 -6.75
C ALA A 123 10.18 10.56 -7.78
N GLY A 124 10.23 9.23 -7.66
CA GLY A 124 10.95 8.34 -8.57
C GLY A 124 10.18 7.89 -9.82
N TYR A 125 9.04 8.52 -10.12
CA TYR A 125 8.24 8.32 -11.33
C TYR A 125 8.58 9.35 -12.40
#